data_AF-A0A2U3LU84-F1
#
_entry.id   AF-A0A2U3LU84-F1
#
_cell.length_a   1.000
_cell.length_b   1.000
_cell.length_c   1.000
_cell.angle_alpha   90.00
_cell.angle_beta   90.00
_cell.angle_gamma   90.00
#
_symmetry.space_group_name_H-M   'P 1'
#
loop_
_entity.id
_entity.type
_entity.pdbx_description
1 polymer ?
#
loop_
_entity_poly.entity_id
_entity_poly.type
_entity_poly.pdbx_seq_one_letter_code
_entity_poly.pdbx_strand_id
1 'polypeptide(L)'
;MNVLINNFLDGRSACYVAYSRSAGVLYLVPDAGGGLLPALTLGGSGSTGNSQCTVSGTGSYVAGSGDTLTLTASLSFSAAFAGDKVVYLAARDLEGGNSGWQALGTWSIPGASLTGPAVGGPAVGGVTPARSSGSGGGTFTFTFTDTKGWQDLGIVNVLINDFLNGNQACYLAYSRAYNTLYLVNDAGTALLPGLTLNGAGSVNNSQCTVTGAGSLASGSGNTLTLTLNLSFLPAFAGNRVIYAAARSNGDALNSGWQAVGSRTVQ
;
A
#
# COMPACT_ATOMS: atom_id res chain seq x y z
N MET A 1 3.73 0.96 -21.67
CA MET A 1 3.74 0.78 -20.20
C MET A 1 2.62 1.60 -19.60
N ASN A 2 2.04 1.16 -18.50
CA ASN A 2 0.94 1.83 -17.83
C ASN A 2 1.28 1.96 -16.34
N VAL A 3 0.97 3.12 -15.78
CA VAL A 3 1.10 3.44 -14.37
C VAL A 3 -0.22 4.02 -13.91
N LEU A 4 -0.89 3.38 -12.97
CA LEU A 4 -2.15 3.85 -12.40
C LEU A 4 -1.94 4.03 -10.90
N ILE A 5 -2.14 5.26 -10.43
CA ILE A 5 -2.06 5.62 -9.01
C ILE A 5 -3.48 5.90 -8.56
N ASN A 6 -4.04 4.97 -7.77
CA ASN A 6 -5.36 5.06 -7.15
C ASN A 6 -5.51 3.93 -6.11
N ASN A 7 -6.58 3.92 -5.30
CA ASN A 7 -6.87 2.82 -4.38
C ASN A 7 -7.67 1.66 -5.00
N PHE A 8 -8.09 1.84 -6.25
CA PHE A 8 -8.76 0.82 -7.05
C PHE A 8 -8.14 0.80 -8.44
N LEU A 9 -8.16 -0.36 -9.08
CA LEU A 9 -7.70 -0.49 -10.46
C LEU A 9 -8.77 0.02 -11.43
N ASP A 10 -8.99 1.34 -11.39
CA ASP A 10 -9.98 2.07 -12.17
C ASP A 10 -9.35 3.39 -12.66
N GLY A 11 -9.46 3.65 -13.96
CA GLY A 11 -8.93 4.86 -14.57
C GLY A 11 -9.74 6.12 -14.26
N ARG A 12 -10.95 5.98 -13.75
CA ARG A 12 -11.80 7.11 -13.33
C ARG A 12 -11.23 7.76 -12.08
N SER A 13 -11.18 9.09 -12.08
CA SER A 13 -10.67 9.89 -10.96
C SER A 13 -9.32 9.38 -10.44
N ALA A 14 -8.42 9.01 -11.35
CA ALA A 14 -7.11 8.44 -11.05
C ALA A 14 -5.99 9.21 -11.76
N CYS A 15 -4.78 9.11 -11.21
CA CYS A 15 -3.60 9.50 -11.97
C CYS A 15 -3.12 8.29 -12.79
N TYR A 16 -3.66 8.15 -14.00
CA TYR A 16 -3.29 7.07 -14.92
C TYR A 16 -2.48 7.62 -16.10
N VAL A 17 -1.18 7.30 -16.08
CA VAL A 17 -0.21 7.60 -17.12
C VAL A 17 0.05 6.37 -17.99
N ALA A 18 0.05 6.55 -19.31
CA ALA A 18 0.39 5.54 -20.30
C ALA A 18 1.56 5.99 -21.16
N TYR A 19 2.65 5.22 -21.19
CA TYR A 19 3.79 5.42 -22.07
C TYR A 19 3.67 4.58 -23.34
N SER A 20 3.73 5.24 -24.50
CA SER A 20 3.82 4.60 -25.81
C SER A 20 5.26 4.58 -26.29
N ARG A 21 5.84 3.37 -26.39
CA ARG A 21 7.22 3.19 -26.86
C ARG A 21 7.40 3.57 -28.33
N SER A 22 6.46 3.21 -29.20
CA SER A 22 6.56 3.48 -30.64
C SER A 22 6.49 4.97 -30.97
N ALA A 23 5.76 5.74 -30.16
CA ALA A 23 5.62 7.19 -30.33
C ALA A 23 6.56 8.01 -29.44
N GLY A 24 7.19 7.42 -28.42
CA GLY A 24 8.10 8.12 -27.50
C GLY A 24 7.41 9.18 -26.63
N VAL A 25 6.13 9.00 -26.32
CA VAL A 25 5.30 9.99 -25.61
C VAL A 25 4.57 9.37 -24.41
N LEU A 26 4.26 10.23 -23.44
CA LEU A 26 3.32 9.94 -22.36
C LEU A 26 1.92 10.44 -22.72
N TYR A 27 0.94 9.71 -22.25
CA TYR A 27 -0.45 10.12 -22.21
C TYR A 27 -0.93 10.09 -20.77
N LEU A 28 -1.87 10.95 -20.44
CA LEU A 28 -2.63 10.88 -19.19
C LEU A 28 -4.09 10.58 -19.54
N VAL A 29 -4.75 9.77 -18.73
CA VAL A 29 -6.18 9.46 -18.90
C VAL A 29 -7.02 10.58 -18.26
N PRO A 30 -8.09 11.07 -18.91
CA PRO A 30 -8.97 12.10 -18.35
C PRO A 30 -9.78 11.55 -17.16
N ASP A 31 -10.41 12.45 -16.39
CA ASP A 31 -11.16 12.10 -15.17
C ASP A 31 -12.23 11.02 -15.37
N ALA A 32 -12.81 10.95 -16.57
CA ALA A 32 -13.82 9.95 -16.95
C ALA A 32 -13.26 8.52 -17.13
N GLY A 33 -11.94 8.33 -17.09
CA GLY A 33 -11.27 7.03 -17.19
C GLY A 33 -11.21 6.42 -18.59
N GLY A 34 -11.73 7.10 -19.61
CA GLY A 34 -11.75 6.65 -21.01
C GLY A 34 -10.95 7.56 -21.93
N GLY A 35 -10.30 6.97 -22.95
CA GLY A 35 -9.49 7.71 -23.92
C GLY A 35 -8.14 8.17 -23.35
N LEU A 36 -7.48 9.06 -24.09
CA LEU A 36 -6.18 9.62 -23.74
C LEU A 36 -6.23 11.14 -23.97
N LEU A 37 -5.68 11.91 -23.03
CA LEU A 37 -5.40 13.33 -23.23
C LEU A 37 -4.30 13.52 -24.29
N PRO A 38 -4.06 14.74 -24.79
CA PRO A 38 -3.02 14.99 -25.79
C PRO A 38 -1.65 14.43 -25.38
N ALA A 39 -0.91 13.93 -26.38
CA ALA A 39 0.41 13.35 -26.20
C ALA A 39 1.40 14.37 -25.61
N LEU A 40 2.18 13.91 -24.64
CA LEU A 40 3.25 14.67 -24.01
C LEU A 40 4.61 14.10 -24.41
N THR A 41 5.44 14.93 -25.04
CA THR A 41 6.83 14.59 -25.35
C THR A 41 7.67 14.56 -24.08
N LEU A 42 8.39 13.45 -23.86
CA LEU A 42 9.35 13.28 -22.78
C LEU A 42 10.56 14.21 -22.96
N GLY A 43 11.07 14.79 -21.88
CA GLY A 43 12.16 15.77 -21.90
C GLY A 43 11.77 17.15 -22.44
N GLY A 44 10.53 17.35 -22.88
CA GLY A 44 10.01 18.65 -23.33
C GLY A 44 9.57 19.57 -22.20
N SER A 45 9.20 20.81 -22.53
CA SER A 45 8.69 21.81 -21.57
C SER A 45 7.18 21.72 -21.28
N GLY A 46 6.45 20.86 -22.01
CA GLY A 46 5.00 20.71 -21.88
C GLY A 46 4.58 19.95 -20.62
N SER A 47 3.28 19.96 -20.34
CA SER A 47 2.65 19.11 -19.33
C SER A 47 1.23 18.72 -19.78
N THR A 48 0.69 17.64 -19.21
CA THR A 48 -0.70 17.23 -19.38
C THR A 48 -1.26 16.80 -18.03
N GLY A 49 -2.55 17.06 -17.77
CA GLY A 49 -3.11 16.95 -16.42
C GLY A 49 -4.62 16.67 -16.43
N ASN A 50 -5.08 16.05 -15.34
CA ASN A 50 -6.49 15.89 -15.00
C ASN A 50 -6.74 16.45 -13.58
N SER A 51 -7.91 16.20 -13.00
CA SER A 51 -8.22 16.76 -11.68
C SER A 51 -7.43 16.12 -10.52
N GLN A 52 -6.72 15.01 -10.75
CA GLN A 52 -5.93 14.30 -9.74
C GLN A 52 -4.43 14.60 -9.83
N CYS A 53 -3.88 14.66 -11.05
CA CYS A 53 -2.45 14.88 -11.23
C CYS A 53 -2.11 15.57 -12.55
N THR A 54 -0.91 16.15 -12.55
CA THR A 54 -0.24 16.67 -13.74
C THR A 54 1.06 15.90 -13.94
N VAL A 55 1.34 15.49 -15.18
CA VAL A 55 2.64 14.96 -15.60
C VAL A 55 3.37 16.00 -16.44
N SER A 56 4.61 16.30 -16.06
CA SER A 56 5.49 17.24 -16.78
C SER A 56 6.41 16.48 -17.72
N GLY A 57 6.63 17.00 -18.93
CA GLY A 57 7.65 16.48 -19.84
C GLY A 57 9.05 16.72 -19.29
N THR A 58 9.24 17.82 -18.55
CA THR A 58 10.50 18.17 -17.93
C THR A 58 10.75 17.25 -16.73
N GLY A 59 11.91 16.59 -16.73
CA GLY A 59 12.26 15.59 -15.72
C GLY A 59 11.63 14.22 -15.95
N SER A 60 10.74 14.07 -16.93
CA SER A 60 10.26 12.76 -17.37
C SER A 60 11.12 12.22 -18.51
N TYR A 61 11.56 10.97 -18.39
CA TYR A 61 12.37 10.30 -19.41
C TYR A 61 12.22 8.78 -19.31
N VAL A 62 12.68 8.09 -20.35
CA VAL A 62 12.71 6.64 -20.40
C VAL A 62 14.13 6.18 -20.71
N ALA A 63 14.57 5.14 -20.01
CA ALA A 63 15.85 4.48 -20.26
C ALA A 63 15.62 2.98 -20.43
N GLY A 64 16.27 2.37 -21.42
CA GLY A 64 16.24 0.93 -21.66
C GLY A 64 17.63 0.32 -21.50
N SER A 65 17.70 -0.85 -20.87
CA SER A 65 18.92 -1.66 -20.77
C SER A 65 18.56 -3.13 -20.74
N GLY A 66 19.02 -3.89 -21.75
CA GLY A 66 18.61 -5.28 -21.95
C GLY A 66 17.09 -5.42 -22.00
N ASP A 67 16.56 -6.31 -21.18
CA ASP A 67 15.11 -6.59 -21.07
C ASP A 67 14.37 -5.63 -20.12
N THR A 68 15.08 -4.66 -19.53
CA THR A 68 14.51 -3.70 -18.58
C THR A 68 14.29 -2.36 -19.26
N LEU A 69 13.06 -1.85 -19.15
CA LEU A 69 12.71 -0.50 -19.52
C LEU A 69 12.26 0.25 -18.27
N THR A 70 12.87 1.41 -18.00
CA THR A 70 12.62 2.24 -16.84
C THR A 70 11.98 3.54 -17.28
N LEU A 71 10.78 3.81 -16.77
CA LEU A 71 10.10 5.09 -16.94
C LEU A 71 10.29 5.93 -15.68
N THR A 72 10.88 7.11 -15.84
CA THR A 72 10.87 8.17 -14.82
C THR A 72 9.81 9.20 -15.23
N ALA A 73 8.83 9.44 -14.36
CA ALA A 73 7.76 10.41 -14.60
C ALA A 73 7.76 11.49 -13.51
N SER A 74 7.76 12.75 -13.94
CA SER A 74 7.64 13.93 -13.08
C SER A 74 6.17 14.23 -12.82
N LEU A 75 5.69 13.81 -11.66
CA LEU A 75 4.28 13.91 -11.27
C LEU A 75 4.08 14.98 -10.20
N SER A 76 2.97 15.71 -10.30
CA SER A 76 2.45 16.61 -9.28
C SER A 76 1.00 16.27 -9.01
N PHE A 77 0.61 16.17 -7.74
CA PHE A 77 -0.74 15.79 -7.34
C PHE A 77 -1.55 16.98 -6.86
N SER A 78 -2.83 16.97 -7.18
CA SER A 78 -3.81 17.87 -6.59
C SER A 78 -4.01 17.57 -5.10
N ALA A 79 -4.22 18.60 -4.29
CA ALA A 79 -4.54 18.43 -2.87
C ALA A 79 -5.84 17.64 -2.64
N ALA A 80 -6.79 17.70 -3.57
CA ALA A 80 -8.02 16.90 -3.51
C ALA A 80 -7.77 15.40 -3.72
N PHE A 81 -6.59 15.02 -4.22
CA PHE A 81 -6.17 13.63 -4.42
C PHE A 81 -5.25 13.11 -3.30
N ALA A 82 -5.15 13.86 -2.19
CA ALA A 82 -4.33 13.50 -1.03
C ALA A 82 -4.70 12.15 -0.39
N GLY A 83 -3.81 11.67 0.48
CA GLY A 83 -3.89 10.38 1.16
C GLY A 83 -3.16 9.27 0.41
N ASP A 84 -3.06 8.12 1.05
CA ASP A 84 -2.33 6.98 0.51
C ASP A 84 -3.02 6.38 -0.71
N LYS A 85 -2.22 6.09 -1.74
CA LYS A 85 -2.63 5.47 -3.00
C LYS A 85 -1.82 4.21 -3.27
N VAL A 86 -2.42 3.25 -3.96
CA VAL A 86 -1.70 2.11 -4.53
C VAL A 86 -1.13 2.51 -5.90
N VAL A 87 0.10 2.07 -6.18
CA VAL A 87 0.75 2.25 -7.48
C VAL A 87 0.69 0.92 -8.23
N TYR A 88 -0.16 0.89 -9.26
CA TYR A 88 -0.30 -0.24 -10.16
C TYR A 88 0.53 -0.03 -11.42
N LEU A 89 1.22 -1.08 -11.87
CA LEU A 89 1.97 -1.08 -13.11
C LEU A 89 1.49 -2.20 -14.03
N ALA A 90 1.52 -1.94 -15.34
CA ALA A 90 1.36 -2.97 -16.36
C ALA A 90 2.26 -2.68 -17.56
N ALA A 91 2.80 -3.73 -18.17
CA ALA A 91 3.56 -3.66 -19.40
C ALA A 91 2.88 -4.48 -20.49
N ARG A 92 3.01 -3.99 -21.73
CA ARG A 92 2.63 -4.71 -22.94
C ARG A 92 3.78 -4.59 -23.94
N ASP A 93 4.15 -5.70 -24.56
CA ASP A 93 5.15 -5.73 -25.64
C ASP A 93 4.51 -5.42 -27.01
N LEU A 94 5.29 -5.50 -28.10
CA LEU A 94 4.79 -5.20 -29.45
C LEU A 94 4.02 -6.37 -30.06
N GLU A 95 4.30 -7.58 -29.59
CA GLU A 95 3.71 -8.85 -30.00
C GLU A 95 2.35 -9.11 -29.31
N GLY A 96 1.98 -8.28 -28.33
CA GLY A 96 0.71 -8.31 -27.61
C GLY A 96 0.75 -9.01 -26.25
N GLY A 97 1.91 -9.51 -25.81
CA GLY A 97 2.13 -10.03 -24.47
C GLY A 97 1.88 -8.96 -23.41
N ASN A 98 1.24 -9.34 -22.31
CA ASN A 98 0.76 -8.43 -21.27
C ASN A 98 1.07 -8.98 -19.88
N SER A 99 1.69 -8.18 -19.03
CA SER A 99 2.00 -8.56 -17.64
C SER A 99 0.77 -8.67 -16.73
N GLY A 100 -0.37 -8.13 -17.18
CA GLY A 100 -1.47 -7.76 -16.30
C GLY A 100 -1.10 -6.59 -15.39
N TRP A 101 -2.11 -6.06 -14.68
CA TRP A 101 -1.89 -5.03 -13.67
C TRP A 101 -1.38 -5.63 -12.37
N GLN A 102 -0.39 -4.96 -11.78
CA GLN A 102 0.30 -5.44 -10.59
C GLN A 102 0.44 -4.29 -9.58
N ALA A 103 0.01 -4.52 -8.33
CA ALA A 103 0.19 -3.57 -7.24
C ALA A 103 1.65 -3.62 -6.73
N LEU A 104 2.49 -2.68 -7.17
CA LEU A 104 3.94 -2.75 -6.97
C LEU A 104 4.50 -1.67 -6.05
N GLY A 105 3.63 -0.82 -5.48
CA GLY A 105 4.03 0.20 -4.51
C GLY A 105 2.84 0.95 -3.94
N THR A 106 3.13 1.89 -3.05
CA THR A 106 2.17 2.85 -2.50
C THR A 106 2.78 4.25 -2.54
N TRP A 107 1.93 5.28 -2.55
CA TRP A 107 2.35 6.67 -2.50
C TRP A 107 1.50 7.43 -1.49
N SER A 108 2.14 7.99 -0.46
CA SER A 108 1.48 8.91 0.46
C SER A 108 1.49 10.33 -0.13
N ILE A 109 0.33 10.79 -0.61
CA ILE A 109 0.19 12.13 -1.19
C ILE A 109 -0.15 13.10 -0.05
N PRO A 110 0.72 14.08 0.26
CA PRO A 110 0.50 15.00 1.36
C PRO A 110 -0.78 15.82 1.16
N GLY A 111 -1.51 16.02 2.26
CA GLY A 111 -2.71 16.85 2.30
C GLY A 111 -3.68 16.34 3.38
N ALA A 112 -4.67 17.17 3.73
CA ALA A 112 -5.75 16.71 4.59
C ALA A 112 -6.53 15.63 3.84
N SER A 113 -6.32 14.36 4.20
CA SER A 113 -7.16 13.28 3.70
C SER A 113 -8.61 13.62 4.02
N LEU A 114 -9.46 13.72 2.98
CA LEU A 114 -10.90 13.97 3.14
C LEU A 114 -11.61 12.81 3.88
N THR A 115 -10.88 11.71 4.13
CA THR A 115 -11.37 10.50 4.82
C THR A 115 -10.43 10.03 5.95
N GLY A 116 -9.49 10.86 6.42
CA GLY A 116 -8.52 10.56 7.50
C GLY A 116 -8.85 11.27 8.82
N PRO A 117 -8.22 10.88 9.96
CA PRO A 117 -8.79 11.00 11.30
C PRO A 117 -9.20 12.42 11.67
N ALA A 118 -10.28 12.52 12.46
CA ALA A 118 -10.64 13.74 13.18
C ALA A 118 -9.38 14.31 13.86
N VAL A 119 -9.18 15.62 13.75
CA VAL A 119 -8.08 16.34 14.39
C VAL A 119 -7.97 15.88 15.85
N GLY A 120 -6.87 15.19 16.21
CA GLY A 120 -6.66 14.69 17.57
C GLY A 120 -6.95 13.19 17.83
N GLY A 121 -6.66 12.30 16.87
CA GLY A 121 -6.88 10.85 17.02
C GLY A 121 -5.73 9.95 16.53
N PRO A 122 -5.99 8.65 16.35
CA PRO A 122 -4.99 7.69 15.92
C PRO A 122 -4.67 7.84 14.43
N ALA A 123 -3.41 7.61 14.05
CA ALA A 123 -2.93 7.62 12.68
C ALA A 123 -1.96 6.47 12.40
N VAL A 124 -1.76 6.19 11.12
CA VAL A 124 -0.80 5.20 10.64
C VAL A 124 0.44 5.93 10.14
N GLY A 125 1.62 5.53 10.60
CA GLY A 125 2.90 6.11 10.20
C GLY A 125 3.55 5.40 9.00
N GLY A 126 3.13 4.17 8.70
CA GLY A 126 3.58 3.40 7.54
C GLY A 126 4.17 2.04 7.91
N VAL A 127 4.87 1.42 6.95
CA VAL A 127 5.56 0.15 7.13
C VAL A 127 6.98 0.17 6.53
N THR A 128 7.91 -0.48 7.21
CA THR A 128 9.27 -0.72 6.72
C THR A 128 9.53 -2.24 6.67
N PRO A 129 10.01 -2.80 5.55
CA PRO A 129 10.16 -2.14 4.25
C PRO A 129 8.79 -1.85 3.60
N ALA A 130 8.64 -0.68 2.97
CA ALA A 130 7.43 -0.30 2.24
C ALA A 130 7.20 -1.16 0.98
N ARG A 131 8.28 -1.70 0.41
CA ARG A 131 8.26 -2.66 -0.69
C ARG A 131 9.21 -3.81 -0.38
N SER A 132 8.73 -5.05 -0.48
CA SER A 132 9.58 -6.23 -0.38
C SER A 132 9.14 -7.36 -1.30
N SER A 133 10.07 -8.25 -1.68
CA SER A 133 9.82 -9.41 -2.53
C SER A 133 10.62 -10.61 -2.03
N GLY A 134 10.13 -11.81 -2.30
CA GLY A 134 10.88 -13.05 -2.07
C GLY A 134 9.98 -14.22 -1.69
N SER A 135 10.53 -15.43 -1.77
CA SER A 135 9.84 -16.68 -1.45
C SER A 135 9.68 -16.96 0.04
N GLY A 136 10.48 -16.28 0.86
CA GLY A 136 10.42 -16.38 2.30
C GLY A 136 9.46 -15.39 2.95
N GLY A 137 9.53 -15.37 4.27
CA GLY A 137 8.97 -14.31 5.09
C GLY A 137 9.78 -13.02 5.09
N GLY A 138 9.61 -12.23 6.14
CA GLY A 138 10.38 -11.03 6.43
C GLY A 138 9.90 -10.37 7.70
N THR A 139 10.76 -9.54 8.26
CA THR A 139 10.39 -8.66 9.37
C THR A 139 9.80 -7.38 8.80
N PHE A 140 8.62 -7.02 9.30
CA PHE A 140 7.91 -5.80 8.95
C PHE A 140 7.71 -4.95 10.19
N THR A 141 8.09 -3.69 10.12
CA THR A 141 7.92 -2.73 11.21
C THR A 141 6.88 -1.71 10.82
N PHE A 142 5.77 -1.71 11.56
CA PHE A 142 4.66 -0.78 11.42
C PHE A 142 4.75 0.28 12.50
N THR A 143 4.41 1.52 12.16
CA THR A 143 4.27 2.59 13.14
C THR A 143 2.84 3.12 13.15
N PHE A 144 2.35 3.40 14.34
CA PHE A 144 1.05 4.00 14.60
C PHE A 144 1.24 5.12 15.60
N THR A 145 0.46 6.18 15.48
CA THR A 145 0.52 7.30 16.41
C THR A 145 -0.86 7.61 16.98
N ASP A 146 -0.90 8.22 18.16
CA ASP A 146 -2.09 8.87 18.68
C ASP A 146 -1.70 10.17 19.39
N THR A 147 -2.45 11.24 19.14
CA THR A 147 -2.18 12.56 19.75
C THR A 147 -2.26 12.58 21.28
N LYS A 148 -2.95 11.61 21.89
CA LYS A 148 -3.06 11.44 23.35
C LYS A 148 -2.02 10.50 23.95
N GLY A 149 -1.07 10.01 23.14
CA GLY A 149 -0.06 9.04 23.56
C GLY A 149 -0.35 7.65 23.01
N TRP A 150 0.69 6.84 22.78
CA TRP A 150 0.52 5.49 22.20
C TRP A 150 -0.37 4.57 23.05
N GLN A 151 -0.45 4.83 24.36
CA GLN A 151 -1.32 4.12 25.29
C GLN A 151 -2.81 4.44 25.08
N ASP A 152 -3.16 5.45 24.28
CA ASP A 152 -4.55 5.65 23.86
C ASP A 152 -4.92 4.76 22.67
N LEU A 153 -3.99 4.03 22.04
CA LEU A 153 -4.33 3.06 21.01
C LEU A 153 -5.04 1.83 21.62
N GLY A 154 -6.12 1.39 20.98
CA GLY A 154 -6.87 0.19 21.34
C GLY A 154 -6.40 -1.01 20.50
N ILE A 155 -6.92 -1.08 19.28
CA ILE A 155 -6.57 -2.10 18.28
C ILE A 155 -5.86 -1.44 17.10
N VAL A 156 -4.73 -2.00 16.69
CA VAL A 156 -4.10 -1.69 15.40
C VAL A 156 -4.18 -2.90 14.50
N ASN A 157 -4.50 -2.67 13.24
CA ASN A 157 -4.78 -3.69 12.24
C ASN A 157 -3.74 -3.63 11.14
N VAL A 158 -3.34 -4.80 10.66
CA VAL A 158 -2.53 -4.99 9.46
C VAL A 158 -3.24 -6.03 8.59
N LEU A 159 -3.53 -5.70 7.34
CA LEU A 159 -4.16 -6.60 6.38
C LEU A 159 -3.28 -6.67 5.14
N ILE A 160 -2.83 -7.87 4.78
CA ILE A 160 -2.08 -8.10 3.55
C ILE A 160 -2.96 -8.94 2.63
N ASN A 161 -3.38 -8.35 1.51
CA ASN A 161 -4.22 -8.97 0.49
C ASN A 161 -4.20 -8.13 -0.80
N ASP A 162 -4.94 -8.54 -1.84
CA ASP A 162 -5.06 -7.79 -3.10
C ASP A 162 -5.85 -6.49 -2.94
N PHE A 163 -6.86 -6.52 -2.09
CA PHE A 163 -7.75 -5.40 -1.75
C PHE A 163 -8.16 -5.49 -0.27
N LEU A 164 -8.86 -4.47 0.24
CA LEU A 164 -9.35 -4.44 1.63
C LEU A 164 -10.45 -5.49 1.86
N ASN A 165 -10.04 -6.75 2.06
CA ASN A 165 -10.91 -7.89 2.33
C ASN A 165 -10.21 -8.86 3.29
N GLY A 166 -10.89 -9.23 4.37
CA GLY A 166 -10.39 -10.16 5.38
C GLY A 166 -10.46 -11.63 4.98
N ASN A 167 -11.20 -11.97 3.92
CA ASN A 167 -11.29 -13.34 3.42
C ASN A 167 -9.99 -13.71 2.71
N GLN A 168 -9.47 -14.91 3.01
CA GLN A 168 -8.25 -15.45 2.42
C GLN A 168 -7.09 -14.43 2.47
N ALA A 169 -6.90 -13.81 3.63
CA ALA A 169 -5.95 -12.73 3.86
C ALA A 169 -5.02 -13.03 5.03
N CYS A 170 -3.84 -12.42 5.02
CA CYS A 170 -3.07 -12.26 6.25
C CYS A 170 -3.61 -11.03 7.00
N TYR A 171 -4.69 -11.21 7.77
CA TYR A 171 -5.31 -10.13 8.53
C TYR A 171 -5.02 -10.28 10.03
N LEU A 172 -4.24 -9.35 10.55
CA LEU A 172 -3.74 -9.28 11.91
C LEU A 172 -4.41 -8.13 12.68
N ALA A 173 -4.77 -8.41 13.93
CA ALA A 173 -5.29 -7.42 14.87
C ALA A 173 -4.46 -7.48 16.16
N TYR A 174 -3.69 -6.44 16.45
CA TYR A 174 -2.95 -6.32 17.70
C TYR A 174 -3.76 -5.54 18.73
N SER A 175 -4.06 -6.19 19.85
CA SER A 175 -4.63 -5.54 21.03
C SER A 175 -3.52 -5.02 21.93
N ARG A 176 -3.41 -3.69 22.00
CA ARG A 176 -2.38 -3.03 22.81
C ARG A 176 -2.58 -3.29 24.29
N ALA A 177 -3.81 -3.25 24.79
CA ALA A 177 -4.11 -3.43 26.21
C ALA A 177 -3.70 -4.83 26.74
N TYR A 178 -3.82 -5.86 25.90
CA TYR A 178 -3.48 -7.24 26.25
C TYR A 178 -2.13 -7.70 25.71
N ASN A 179 -1.39 -6.85 25.00
CA ASN A 179 -0.17 -7.20 24.28
C ASN A 179 -0.32 -8.50 23.44
N THR A 180 -1.48 -8.67 22.80
CA THR A 180 -1.85 -9.91 22.12
C THR A 180 -2.16 -9.62 20.65
N LEU A 181 -1.51 -10.35 19.76
CA LEU A 181 -1.77 -10.34 18.33
C LEU A 181 -2.72 -11.49 17.96
N TYR A 182 -3.75 -11.18 17.19
CA TYR A 182 -4.67 -12.16 16.64
C TYR A 182 -4.51 -12.22 15.13
N LEU A 183 -4.59 -13.42 14.56
CA LEU A 183 -4.73 -13.64 13.12
C LEU A 183 -6.17 -14.04 12.83
N VAL A 184 -6.76 -13.52 11.76
CA VAL A 184 -8.10 -13.88 11.32
C VAL A 184 -8.06 -15.20 10.54
N ASN A 185 -9.09 -16.02 10.72
CA ASN A 185 -9.25 -17.28 10.00
C ASN A 185 -9.44 -17.06 8.48
N ASP A 186 -9.28 -18.12 7.67
CA ASP A 186 -9.37 -18.03 6.21
C ASP A 186 -10.72 -17.48 5.70
N ALA A 187 -11.80 -17.69 6.46
CA ALA A 187 -13.13 -17.20 6.12
C ALA A 187 -13.32 -15.70 6.39
N GLY A 188 -12.38 -15.03 7.08
CA GLY A 188 -12.51 -13.62 7.44
C GLY A 188 -13.51 -13.34 8.56
N THR A 189 -13.96 -14.37 9.30
CA THR A 189 -15.12 -14.30 10.21
C THR A 189 -14.77 -14.43 11.69
N ALA A 190 -13.59 -14.93 12.04
CA ALA A 190 -13.22 -15.17 13.44
C ALA A 190 -11.71 -14.96 13.68
N LEU A 191 -11.38 -14.59 14.91
CA LEU A 191 -10.00 -14.54 15.39
C LEU A 191 -9.52 -15.95 15.78
N LEU A 192 -8.32 -16.31 15.36
CA LEU A 192 -7.59 -17.47 15.84
C LEU A 192 -7.07 -17.23 17.27
N PRO A 193 -6.55 -18.26 17.97
CA PRO A 193 -5.94 -18.08 19.29
C PRO A 193 -4.88 -16.97 19.29
N GLY A 194 -4.90 -16.16 20.35
CA GLY A 194 -4.01 -15.01 20.48
C GLY A 194 -2.55 -15.42 20.67
N LEU A 195 -1.66 -14.67 20.02
CA LEU A 195 -0.21 -14.75 20.17
C LEU A 195 0.28 -13.56 20.99
N THR A 196 0.77 -13.81 22.20
CA THR A 196 1.42 -12.78 23.01
C THR A 196 2.74 -12.36 22.36
N LEU A 197 2.91 -11.07 22.09
CA LEU A 197 4.16 -10.55 21.51
C LEU A 197 5.26 -10.41 22.58
N ASN A 198 6.51 -10.29 22.15
CA ASN A 198 7.71 -10.35 23.01
C ASN A 198 7.92 -11.74 23.63
N GLY A 199 7.41 -12.79 22.98
CA GLY A 199 7.43 -14.17 23.48
C GLY A 199 7.81 -15.20 22.42
N ALA A 200 7.41 -16.44 22.66
CA ALA A 200 7.59 -17.56 21.73
C ALA A 200 6.24 -17.99 21.12
N GLY A 201 6.28 -19.00 20.24
CA GLY A 201 5.10 -19.54 19.57
C GLY A 201 4.83 -18.90 18.21
N SER A 202 3.72 -19.30 17.60
CA SER A 202 3.31 -18.84 16.27
C SER A 202 1.81 -19.03 16.08
N VAL A 203 1.22 -18.22 15.20
CA VAL A 203 -0.16 -18.38 14.73
C VAL A 203 -0.18 -18.30 13.21
N ASN A 204 -1.00 -19.13 12.55
CA ASN A 204 -1.05 -19.19 11.10
C ASN A 204 -2.45 -19.48 10.57
N ASN A 205 -2.69 -19.05 9.34
CA ASN A 205 -3.81 -19.45 8.49
C ASN A 205 -3.26 -19.97 7.15
N SER A 206 -4.09 -20.07 6.11
CA SER A 206 -3.62 -20.59 4.82
C SER A 206 -2.82 -19.57 3.99
N GLN A 207 -2.67 -18.32 4.46
CA GLN A 207 -1.94 -17.26 3.75
C GLN A 207 -0.63 -16.86 4.42
N CYS A 208 -0.60 -16.78 5.75
CA CYS A 208 0.60 -16.40 6.49
C CYS A 208 0.74 -17.08 7.85
N THR A 209 1.97 -17.06 8.34
CA THR A 209 2.35 -17.40 9.71
C THR A 209 3.00 -16.18 10.36
N VAL A 210 2.61 -15.86 11.59
CA VAL A 210 3.33 -14.92 12.45
C VAL A 210 4.09 -15.70 13.48
N THR A 211 5.40 -15.45 13.61
CA THR A 211 6.24 -16.05 14.65
C THR A 211 6.43 -15.05 15.78
N GLY A 212 6.17 -15.46 17.03
CA GLY A 212 6.37 -14.63 18.22
C GLY A 212 7.83 -14.22 18.41
N ALA A 213 8.77 -15.15 18.14
CA ALA A 213 10.19 -14.84 18.13
C ALA A 213 10.53 -13.81 17.03
N GLY A 214 11.05 -12.66 17.44
CA GLY A 214 11.32 -11.52 16.56
C GLY A 214 10.12 -10.61 16.30
N SER A 215 8.93 -10.95 16.80
CA SER A 215 7.77 -10.07 16.82
C SER A 215 7.63 -9.36 18.17
N LEU A 216 7.52 -8.04 18.13
CA LEU A 216 7.46 -7.20 19.33
C LEU A 216 6.61 -5.97 19.13
N ALA A 217 6.08 -5.45 20.23
CA ALA A 217 5.42 -4.16 20.29
C ALA A 217 6.12 -3.28 21.33
N SER A 218 6.42 -2.04 20.96
CA SER A 218 7.06 -1.06 21.84
C SER A 218 6.45 0.32 21.61
N GLY A 219 6.35 1.11 22.68
CA GLY A 219 5.75 2.45 22.62
C GLY A 219 6.69 3.52 23.17
N SER A 220 6.69 4.70 22.55
CA SER A 220 7.46 5.86 22.98
C SER A 220 6.71 7.15 22.62
N GLY A 221 6.45 7.99 23.63
CA GLY A 221 5.67 9.22 23.47
C GLY A 221 4.30 8.96 22.85
N ASN A 222 4.10 9.43 21.63
CA ASN A 222 2.84 9.28 20.88
C ASN A 222 2.84 8.09 19.91
N THR A 223 3.94 7.34 19.81
CA THR A 223 4.14 6.34 18.76
C THR A 223 4.19 4.93 19.32
N LEU A 224 3.38 4.02 18.75
CA LEU A 224 3.49 2.57 18.88
C LEU A 224 4.24 2.02 17.66
N THR A 225 5.27 1.23 17.92
CA THR A 225 6.02 0.47 16.91
C THR A 225 5.68 -1.00 17.06
N LEU A 226 5.16 -1.61 15.99
CA LEU A 226 4.79 -3.02 15.92
C LEU A 226 5.69 -3.72 14.90
N THR A 227 6.59 -4.58 15.37
CA THR A 227 7.46 -5.39 14.53
C THR A 227 6.90 -6.80 14.44
N LEU A 228 6.74 -7.31 13.22
CA LEU A 228 6.14 -8.61 12.94
C LEU A 228 7.07 -9.46 12.07
N ASN A 229 7.40 -10.65 12.55
CA ASN A 229 8.11 -11.68 11.79
C ASN A 229 7.07 -12.54 11.05
N LEU A 230 6.86 -12.22 9.79
CA LEU A 230 5.83 -12.82 8.94
C LEU A 230 6.47 -13.80 7.97
N SER A 231 5.87 -14.97 7.78
CA SER A 231 6.12 -15.81 6.60
C SER A 231 4.84 -16.01 5.80
N PHE A 232 4.98 -16.10 4.48
CA PHE A 232 3.85 -16.26 3.57
C PHE A 232 3.91 -17.66 2.96
N LEU A 233 2.73 -18.28 2.79
CA LEU A 233 2.63 -19.61 2.21
C LEU A 233 2.56 -19.53 0.67
N PRO A 234 3.02 -20.57 -0.07
CA PRO A 234 3.03 -20.58 -1.53
C PRO A 234 1.66 -20.35 -2.17
N ALA A 235 0.57 -20.81 -1.55
CA ALA A 235 -0.80 -20.57 -2.03
C ALA A 235 -1.18 -19.08 -2.04
N PHE A 236 -0.43 -18.24 -1.32
CA PHE A 236 -0.61 -16.80 -1.27
C PHE A 236 0.35 -16.03 -2.19
N ALA A 237 1.02 -16.72 -3.12
CA ALA A 237 1.91 -16.11 -4.11
C ALA A 237 1.23 -15.04 -4.98
N GLY A 238 1.97 -13.98 -5.29
CA GLY A 238 1.47 -12.82 -6.04
C GLY A 238 1.84 -11.48 -5.40
N ASN A 239 1.39 -10.41 -6.03
CA ASN A 239 1.59 -9.05 -5.54
C ASN A 239 0.44 -8.66 -4.61
N ARG A 240 0.76 -8.39 -3.35
CA ARG A 240 -0.17 -8.01 -2.30
C ARG A 240 0.05 -6.57 -1.86
N VAL A 241 -1.03 -5.91 -1.49
CA VAL A 241 -0.99 -4.60 -0.83
C VAL A 241 -1.02 -4.83 0.68
N ILE A 242 -0.23 -4.03 1.40
CA ILE A 242 -0.22 -3.98 2.85
C ILE A 242 -1.07 -2.79 3.27
N TYR A 243 -2.18 -3.08 3.93
CA TYR A 243 -3.08 -2.10 4.51
C TYR A 243 -2.90 -2.06 6.02
N ALA A 244 -3.06 -0.87 6.61
CA ALA A 244 -3.01 -0.69 8.04
C ALA A 244 -4.10 0.29 8.50
N ALA A 245 -4.54 0.11 9.75
CA ALA A 245 -5.51 0.99 10.40
C ALA A 245 -5.31 0.98 11.91
N ALA A 246 -5.61 2.07 12.58
CA ALA A 246 -5.56 2.19 14.02
C ALA A 246 -6.90 2.69 14.58
N ARG A 247 -7.21 2.24 15.79
CA ARG A 247 -8.35 2.68 16.59
C ARG A 247 -7.88 3.11 17.95
N SER A 248 -8.51 4.16 18.49
CA SER A 248 -8.27 4.58 19.86
C SER A 248 -8.90 3.57 20.83
N ASN A 249 -8.55 3.70 22.11
CA ASN A 249 -9.07 2.88 23.17
C ASN A 249 -10.59 3.09 23.28
N GLY A 250 -11.35 1.99 23.43
CA GLY A 250 -12.81 2.02 23.38
C GLY A 250 -13.41 2.34 22.00
N ASP A 251 -12.61 2.26 20.92
CA ASP A 251 -13.03 2.46 19.52
C ASP A 251 -13.68 3.83 19.22
N ALA A 252 -13.37 4.85 20.01
CA ALA A 252 -13.96 6.19 19.87
C ALA A 252 -13.53 6.93 18.59
N LEU A 253 -12.28 6.72 18.13
CA LEU A 253 -11.71 7.31 16.93
C LEU A 253 -11.00 6.24 16.09
N ASN A 254 -10.96 6.44 14.77
CA ASN A 254 -10.26 5.55 13.85
C ASN A 254 -9.52 6.33 12.76
N SER A 255 -8.41 5.76 12.27
CA SER A 255 -7.59 6.36 11.21
C SER A 255 -8.13 6.13 9.79
N GLY A 256 -9.17 5.31 9.63
CA GLY A 256 -9.47 4.64 8.37
C GLY A 256 -8.39 3.62 7.95
N TRP A 257 -8.69 2.82 6.93
CA TRP A 257 -7.73 1.93 6.29
C TRP A 257 -6.86 2.67 5.28
N GLN A 258 -5.56 2.39 5.30
CA GLN A 258 -4.56 3.07 4.50
C GLN A 258 -3.63 2.05 3.83
N ALA A 259 -3.32 2.24 2.54
CA ALA A 259 -2.39 1.40 1.80
C ALA A 259 -0.94 1.87 2.06
N VAL A 260 -0.21 1.15 2.91
CA VAL A 260 1.09 1.61 3.42
C VAL A 260 2.29 0.94 2.77
N GLY A 261 2.10 -0.17 2.06
CA GLY A 261 3.18 -0.83 1.33
C GLY A 261 2.71 -1.96 0.41
N SER A 262 3.65 -2.69 -0.17
CA SER A 262 3.36 -3.86 -1.00
C SER A 262 4.40 -4.99 -0.87
N ARG A 263 3.93 -6.23 -1.06
CA ARG A 263 4.72 -7.46 -0.95
C ARG A 263 4.53 -8.31 -2.19
N THR A 264 5.63 -8.74 -2.81
CA THR A 264 5.58 -9.87 -3.76
C THR A 264 5.92 -11.14 -3.02
N VAL A 265 4.96 -12.05 -2.93
CA VAL A 265 5.15 -13.40 -2.40
C VAL A 265 5.49 -14.30 -3.59
N GLN A 266 6.60 -15.05 -3.50
CA GLN A 266 7.12 -15.93 -4.56
C GLN A 266 7.10 -17.40 -4.18
#